data_AF-A0A1I3PHJ6-F1
#
_entry.id   AF-A0A1I3PHJ6-F1
#
_cell.length_a   1.000
_cell.length_b   1.000
_cell.length_c   1.000
_cell.angle_alpha   90.00
_cell.angle_beta   90.00
_cell.angle_gamma   90.00
#
_symmetry.space_group_name_H-M   'P 1'
#
loop_
_entity.id
_entity.type
_entity.pdbx_description
1 polymer ?
#
loop_
_entity_poly.entity_id
_entity_poly.type
_entity_poly.pdbx_seq_one_letter_code
_entity_poly.pdbx_strand_id
1 'polypeptide(L)'
;MTSVLQAMAANPSYLTNCAHPPSVRLEKPTPHGGKFWKAVAHPNGLALQWGRLNTAGQGRVLDIPRCAQGNPVQEMMDRALAKINEGYGLCSVTT
;
A
#
# COMPACT_ATOMS: atom_id res chain seq x y z
N MET A 1 -9.52 -5.48 14.63
CA MET A 1 -8.17 -4.88 14.50
C MET A 1 -8.16 -3.94 13.29
N THR A 2 -8.92 -2.84 13.33
CA THR A 2 -9.21 -2.01 12.14
C THR A 2 -9.35 -0.51 12.47
N SER A 3 -8.75 -0.03 13.56
CA SER A 3 -9.00 1.35 14.00
C SER A 3 -8.06 2.39 13.38
N VAL A 4 -6.76 2.10 13.24
CA VAL A 4 -5.81 3.12 12.79
C VAL A 4 -5.97 3.41 11.29
N LEU A 5 -5.97 2.39 10.44
CA LEU A 5 -6.19 2.48 8.99
C LEU A 5 -7.50 3.18 8.61
N GLN A 6 -8.57 2.93 9.36
CA GLN A 6 -9.85 3.59 9.14
C GLN A 6 -9.86 5.04 9.65
N ALA A 7 -9.17 5.32 10.76
CA ALA A 7 -9.02 6.68 11.28
C ALA A 7 -8.14 7.57 10.38
N MET A 8 -7.05 7.03 9.78
CA MET A 8 -6.25 7.76 8.79
C MET A 8 -6.96 7.92 7.44
N ALA A 9 -7.83 6.97 7.05
CA ALA A 9 -8.74 7.21 5.94
C ALA A 9 -9.72 8.37 6.26
N ALA A 10 -10.29 8.41 7.46
CA ALA A 10 -11.21 9.49 7.83
C ALA A 10 -10.52 10.88 7.95
N ASN A 11 -9.19 10.94 8.12
CA ASN A 11 -8.46 12.18 8.40
C ASN A 11 -7.17 12.28 7.55
N PRO A 12 -7.22 12.94 6.37
CA PRO A 12 -6.06 13.04 5.46
C PRO A 12 -4.87 13.80 6.06
N SER A 13 -5.10 14.65 7.07
CA SER A 13 -4.06 15.37 7.82
C SER A 13 -3.14 14.48 8.66
N TYR A 14 -3.51 13.21 8.92
CA TYR A 14 -2.63 12.27 9.63
C TYR A 14 -1.37 11.92 8.84
N LEU A 15 -1.45 11.86 7.51
CA LEU A 15 -0.30 11.55 6.66
C LEU A 15 0.79 12.62 6.73
N THR A 16 0.41 13.85 7.07
CA THR A 16 1.32 14.99 7.23
C THR A 16 2.03 14.97 8.59
N ASN A 17 1.43 14.36 9.61
CA ASN A 17 1.93 14.35 10.98
C ASN A 17 2.57 13.01 11.40
N CYS A 18 2.41 11.96 10.60
CA CYS A 18 3.06 10.68 10.85
C CYS A 18 4.53 10.71 10.43
N ALA A 19 5.44 10.46 11.37
CA ALA A 19 6.88 10.32 11.11
C ALA A 19 7.18 9.21 10.08
N HIS A 20 6.32 8.19 10.01
CA HIS A 20 6.40 7.13 9.01
C HIS A 20 5.09 7.01 8.24
N PRO A 21 5.11 7.10 6.90
CA PRO A 21 3.91 6.92 6.10
C PRO A 21 3.39 5.48 6.22
N PRO A 22 2.06 5.29 6.33
CA PRO A 22 1.49 3.96 6.43
C PRO A 22 1.77 3.20 5.13
N SER A 23 2.23 1.97 5.29
CA SER A 23 2.63 1.11 4.17
C SER A 23 2.23 -0.33 4.37
N VAL A 24 1.91 -0.99 3.26
CA VAL A 24 1.55 -2.40 3.19
C VAL A 24 2.54 -3.10 2.28
N ARG A 25 3.09 -4.22 2.72
CA ARG A 25 3.91 -5.12 1.93
C ARG A 25 3.23 -6.48 1.86
N LEU A 26 3.06 -6.95 0.64
CA LEU A 26 2.49 -8.23 0.27
C LEU A 26 3.54 -9.03 -0.51
N GLU A 27 3.55 -10.34 -0.30
CA GLU A 27 4.48 -11.23 -0.98
C GLU A 27 3.74 -12.46 -1.48
N LYS A 28 4.10 -12.93 -2.66
CA LYS A 28 3.52 -14.12 -3.27
C LYS A 28 4.63 -15.09 -3.67
N PRO A 29 4.66 -16.31 -3.13
CA PRO A 29 5.58 -17.33 -3.62
C PRO A 29 5.23 -17.65 -5.07
N THR A 30 6.24 -17.65 -5.93
CA THR A 30 6.10 -18.08 -7.33
C THR A 30 7.27 -19.02 -7.64
N PRO A 31 7.10 -19.98 -8.57
CA PRO A 31 8.13 -20.97 -8.89
C PRO A 31 9.46 -20.34 -9.36
N HIS A 32 9.42 -19.08 -9.78
CA HIS A 32 10.59 -18.29 -10.18
C HIS A 32 11.15 -17.42 -9.04
N GLY A 33 10.96 -17.74 -7.76
CA GLY A 33 11.61 -17.01 -6.65
C GLY A 33 10.79 -15.84 -6.08
N GLY A 34 9.48 -15.86 -6.23
CA GLY A 34 8.57 -14.95 -5.51
C GLY A 34 8.35 -13.59 -6.15
N LYS A 35 7.20 -12.98 -5.84
CA LYS A 35 6.84 -11.61 -6.21
C LYS A 35 6.57 -10.81 -4.95
N PHE A 36 6.92 -9.53 -4.96
CA PHE A 36 6.53 -8.60 -3.91
C PHE A 36 5.62 -7.52 -4.50
N TRP A 37 4.77 -6.98 -3.64
CA TRP A 37 3.96 -5.81 -3.89
C TRP A 37 3.98 -4.98 -2.62
N LYS A 38 4.15 -3.67 -2.77
CA LYS A 38 4.25 -2.72 -1.68
C LYS A 38 3.45 -1.48 -2.06
N ALA A 39 2.77 -0.92 -1.09
CA ALA A 39 2.09 0.35 -1.21
C ALA A 39 2.43 1.22 -0.01
N VAL A 40 2.64 2.51 -0.24
CA VAL A 40 2.97 3.51 0.77
C VAL A 40 2.09 4.72 0.53
N ALA A 41 1.19 5.00 1.47
CA ALA A 41 0.32 6.16 1.38
C ALA A 41 1.08 7.40 1.91
N HIS A 42 1.16 8.42 1.06
CA HIS A 42 1.77 9.71 1.33
C HIS A 42 0.69 10.79 1.37
N PRO A 43 0.94 11.93 2.04
CA PRO A 43 0.00 13.05 2.03
C PRO A 43 -0.27 13.57 0.61
N ASN A 44 0.68 13.39 -0.31
CA ASN A 44 0.58 13.85 -1.71
C ASN A 44 0.04 12.76 -2.67
N GLY A 45 -0.24 11.54 -2.20
CA GLY A 45 -0.66 10.45 -3.08
C GLY A 45 -0.29 9.06 -2.57
N LEU A 46 -0.33 8.05 -3.45
CA LEU A 46 -0.03 6.67 -3.14
C LEU A 46 1.15 6.18 -3.98
N ALA A 47 2.24 5.78 -3.32
CA ALA A 47 3.38 5.16 -3.97
C ALA A 47 3.23 3.63 -3.95
N LEU A 48 3.11 3.05 -5.14
CA LEU A 48 3.01 1.61 -5.36
C LEU A 48 4.34 1.09 -5.90
N GLN A 49 4.75 -0.10 -5.47
CA GLN A 49 5.95 -0.78 -5.96
C GLN A 49 5.69 -2.28 -6.03
N TRP A 50 6.05 -2.94 -7.12
CA TRP A 50 5.86 -4.38 -7.28
C TRP A 50 6.92 -4.96 -8.18
N GLY A 51 7.21 -6.25 -8.02
CA GLY A 51 8.22 -6.89 -8.83
C GLY A 51 8.54 -8.29 -8.38
N ARG A 52 9.66 -8.80 -8.84
CA ARG A 52 10.21 -10.08 -8.36
C ARG A 52 10.92 -9.84 -7.04
N LEU A 53 10.81 -10.77 -6.11
CA LEU A 53 11.50 -10.69 -4.82
C LEU A 53 13.01 -10.50 -5.06
N ASN A 54 13.67 -9.65 -4.28
CA ASN A 54 15.08 -9.25 -4.43
C ASN A 54 15.44 -8.45 -5.69
N THR A 55 14.45 -7.84 -6.35
CA THR A 55 14.70 -6.87 -7.44
C THR A 55 14.16 -5.49 -7.07
N ALA A 56 14.67 -4.43 -7.70
CA ALA A 56 14.11 -3.09 -7.54
C ALA A 56 12.61 -3.05 -7.91
N GLY A 57 12.19 -3.93 -8.84
CA GLY A 57 10.84 -4.00 -9.33
C GLY A 57 10.46 -2.79 -10.19
N GLN A 58 9.17 -2.56 -10.31
CA GLN A 58 8.56 -1.40 -10.93
C GLN A 58 7.80 -0.64 -9.86
N GLY A 59 7.69 0.67 -10.02
CA GLY A 59 6.91 1.52 -9.13
C GLY A 59 6.04 2.49 -9.90
N ARG A 60 4.95 2.90 -9.27
CA ARG A 60 4.06 3.94 -9.77
C ARG A 60 3.56 4.79 -8.62
N VAL A 61 3.67 6.10 -8.78
CA VAL A 61 3.04 7.06 -7.87
C VAL A 61 1.70 7.47 -8.46
N LEU A 62 0.68 7.48 -7.62
CA LEU A 62 -0.67 7.96 -7.92
C LEU A 62 -0.88 9.24 -7.12
N ASP A 63 -1.18 10.35 -7.78
CA ASP A 63 -1.59 11.56 -7.08
C ASP A 63 -2.94 11.38 -6.37
N ILE A 64 -3.20 12.20 -5.35
CA ILE A 64 -4.48 12.25 -4.62
C ILE A 64 -5.72 12.18 -5.54
N PRO A 65 -5.87 13.01 -6.60
CA PRO A 65 -7.05 12.97 -7.47
C PRO A 65 -7.23 11.64 -8.22
N ARG A 66 -6.19 10.80 -8.27
CA ARG A 66 -6.25 9.46 -8.89
C ARG A 66 -6.50 8.35 -7.86
N CYS A 67 -6.53 8.67 -6.57
CA CYS A 67 -6.84 7.73 -5.50
C CYS A 67 -8.36 7.61 -5.31
N ALA A 68 -8.84 6.43 -4.90
CA ALA A 68 -10.24 6.22 -4.55
C ALA A 68 -10.72 7.28 -3.55
N GLN A 69 -11.74 8.04 -3.93
CA GLN A 69 -12.35 9.11 -3.12
C GLN A 69 -11.36 10.20 -2.67
N GLY A 70 -10.25 10.40 -3.39
CA GLY A 70 -9.21 11.34 -2.97
C GLY A 70 -8.42 10.88 -1.75
N ASN A 71 -8.45 9.59 -1.44
CA ASN A 71 -7.84 9.05 -0.23
C ASN A 71 -6.79 7.98 -0.54
N PRO A 72 -5.50 8.28 -0.38
CA PRO A 72 -4.43 7.34 -0.70
C PRO A 72 -4.42 6.12 0.23
N VAL A 73 -4.90 6.26 1.46
CA VAL A 73 -4.98 5.16 2.45
C VAL A 73 -6.08 4.17 2.07
N GLN A 74 -7.24 4.64 1.64
CA GLN A 74 -8.30 3.75 1.16
C GLN A 74 -7.90 3.04 -0.12
N GLU A 75 -7.35 3.76 -1.10
CA GLU A 75 -6.87 3.17 -2.35
C GLU A 75 -5.78 2.11 -2.10
N MET A 76 -4.90 2.35 -1.13
CA MET A 76 -3.90 1.38 -0.69
C MET A 76 -4.55 0.09 -0.19
N MET A 77 -5.53 0.21 0.71
CA MET A 77 -6.21 -0.95 1.29
C MET A 77 -7.01 -1.74 0.27
N ASP A 78 -7.73 -1.05 -0.62
CA ASP A 78 -8.52 -1.69 -1.68
C ASP A 78 -7.61 -2.53 -2.60
N ARG A 79 -6.53 -1.92 -3.09
CA ARG A 79 -5.53 -2.62 -3.92
C ARG A 79 -4.82 -3.75 -3.17
N ALA A 80 -4.52 -3.55 -1.89
CA ALA A 80 -3.91 -4.59 -1.07
C ALA A 80 -4.86 -5.78 -0.91
N LEU A 81 -6.14 -5.52 -0.64
CA LEU A 81 -7.18 -6.55 -0.50
C LEU A 81 -7.37 -7.32 -1.82
N ALA A 82 -7.36 -6.62 -2.96
CA ALA A 82 -7.42 -7.24 -4.27
C ALA A 82 -6.21 -8.18 -4.51
N LYS A 83 -5.00 -7.77 -4.10
CA LYS A 83 -3.80 -8.60 -4.20
C LYS A 83 -3.81 -9.79 -3.24
N ILE A 84 -4.35 -9.61 -2.03
CA ILE A 84 -4.55 -10.73 -1.09
C ILE A 84 -5.49 -11.77 -1.70
N ASN A 85 -6.59 -11.33 -2.33
CA ASN A 85 -7.50 -12.23 -3.06
C ASN A 85 -6.82 -12.93 -4.26
N GLU A 86 -5.84 -12.29 -4.89
CA GLU A 86 -5.01 -12.89 -5.95
C GLU A 86 -4.02 -13.96 -5.41
N GLY A 87 -3.97 -14.16 -4.09
CA GLY A 87 -3.10 -15.13 -3.41
C GLY A 87 -1.76 -14.55 -2.94
N TYR A 88 -1.66 -13.23 -2.78
CA TYR A 88 -0.54 -12.64 -2.03
C TYR A 88 -0.77 -12.77 -0.53
N GLY A 89 0.27 -13.15 0.22
CA GLY A 89 0.28 -13.11 1.67
C GLY A 89 0.61 -11.71 2.19
N LEU A 90 -0.03 -11.31 3.28
CA LEU A 90 0.33 -10.10 4.02
C LEU A 90 1.68 -10.33 4.72
N CYS A 91 2.70 -9.58 4.32
CA CYS A 91 4.04 -9.71 4.90
C CYS A 91 4.25 -8.70 6.04
N SER A 92 3.99 -7.41 5.80
CA SER A 92 4.06 -6.39 6.83
C SER A 92 3.11 -5.23 6.57
N VAL A 93 2.58 -4.65 7.65
CA VAL A 93 1.82 -3.41 7.63
C VAL A 93 2.46 -2.48 8.65
N THR A 94 2.88 -1.31 8.20
CA THR A 94 3.39 -0.24 9.06
C THR A 94 2.37 0.88 9.06
N THR A 95 2.06 1.44 10.23
CA THR A 95 1.09 2.52 10.42
C THR A 95 1.61 3.56 11.38
#